data_AF-A0A6B9UCY4-F1
#
_entry.id   AF-A0A6B9UCY4-F1
#
_cell.length_a   1.000
_cell.length_b   1.000
_cell.length_c   1.000
_cell.angle_alpha   90.00
_cell.angle_beta   90.00
_cell.angle_gamma   90.00
#
_symmetry.space_group_name_H-M   'P 1'
#
loop_
_entity.id
_entity.type
_entity.pdbx_description
1 polymer ?
#
loop_
_entity_poly.entity_id
_entity_poly.type
_entity_poly.pdbx_seq_one_letter_code
_entity_poly.pdbx_strand_id
1 'polypeptide(L)'
;MTTPTALFLNGFASFQLPESMQKFSPLVPALQSNWLMMHVTVMLLSYATLICGCIVSIGYLFLYKSKSGGRPQEVPFHQLDQMSFRSISIGFPLLTLGIISGSVWANEAWGSYWSWDPKETWSLITWIIFAVYLHLRLTKVPQNEIKSAFVATGGFFVVWICFLGVNFLSKGLHSYGWFFS
;
A
#
# COMPACT_ATOMS: atom_id res chain seq x y z
N MET A 1 -38.60 19.62 1.96
CA MET A 1 -37.98 19.55 3.31
C MET A 1 -36.44 19.58 3.30
N THR A 2 -35.76 19.57 2.15
CA THR A 2 -34.28 19.54 2.02
C THR A 2 -33.62 20.90 1.75
N THR A 3 -34.41 21.96 1.58
CA THR A 3 -33.92 23.31 1.24
C THR A 3 -33.13 24.03 2.35
N PRO A 4 -33.47 23.90 3.65
CA PRO A 4 -32.72 24.61 4.69
C PRO A 4 -31.29 24.05 4.88
N THR A 5 -31.15 22.72 4.86
CA THR A 5 -29.85 22.05 5.06
C THR A 5 -28.89 22.30 3.89
N ALA A 6 -29.39 22.37 2.66
CA ALA A 6 -28.60 22.74 1.49
C ALA A 6 -28.06 24.18 1.58
N LEU A 7 -28.86 25.13 2.08
CA LEU A 7 -28.43 26.52 2.29
C LEU A 7 -27.35 26.63 3.37
N PHE A 8 -27.48 25.89 4.47
CA PHE A 8 -26.45 25.87 5.52
C PHE A 8 -25.13 25.27 5.03
N LEU A 9 -25.17 24.19 4.25
CA LEU A 9 -23.97 23.57 3.70
C LEU A 9 -23.28 24.48 2.66
N ASN A 10 -24.08 25.16 1.83
CA ASN A 10 -23.59 26.10 0.81
C ASN A 10 -23.00 27.37 1.46
N GLY A 11 -23.65 27.89 2.52
CA GLY A 11 -23.14 29.01 3.30
C GLY A 11 -21.81 28.68 4.00
N PHE A 12 -21.71 27.50 4.63
CA PHE A 12 -20.47 27.05 5.26
C PHE A 12 -19.33 26.85 4.25
N ALA A 13 -19.63 26.26 3.08
CA ALA A 13 -18.65 26.10 2.00
C ALA A 13 -18.18 27.44 1.41
N SER A 14 -18.99 28.49 1.49
CA SER A 14 -18.66 29.83 0.96
C SER A 14 -17.81 30.65 1.92
N PHE A 15 -17.97 30.48 3.24
CA PHE A 15 -17.22 31.23 4.25
C PHE A 15 -15.86 30.62 4.60
N GLN A 16 -15.66 29.31 4.41
CA GLN A 16 -14.44 28.61 4.83
C GLN A 16 -13.46 28.28 3.69
N LEU A 17 -13.87 28.30 2.42
CA LEU A 17 -13.05 27.86 1.29
C LEU A 17 -12.68 29.04 0.36
N PRO A 18 -11.38 29.30 0.13
CA PRO A 18 -10.93 30.25 -0.89
C PRO A 18 -11.48 29.88 -2.28
N GLU A 19 -11.80 30.87 -3.12
CA GLU A 19 -12.36 30.71 -4.49
C GLU A 19 -11.58 29.71 -5.38
N SER A 20 -10.29 29.48 -5.09
CA SER A 20 -9.45 28.51 -5.80
C SER A 20 -9.84 27.05 -5.58
N MET A 21 -10.58 26.73 -4.51
CA MET A 21 -11.06 25.37 -4.19
C MET A 21 -12.55 25.14 -4.55
N GLN A 22 -13.26 26.21 -4.93
CA GLN A 22 -14.66 26.15 -5.39
C GLN A 22 -14.80 25.81 -6.89
N LYS A 23 -13.70 25.89 -7.64
CA LYS A 23 -13.65 25.42 -9.02
C LYS A 23 -13.45 23.90 -9.02
N PHE A 24 -14.49 23.17 -9.40
CA PHE A 24 -14.35 21.82 -9.93
C PHE A 24 -13.45 21.93 -11.17
N SER A 25 -12.15 21.71 -11.01
CA SER A 25 -11.33 21.31 -12.15
C SER A 25 -12.00 20.06 -12.73
N PRO A 26 -12.28 20.02 -14.05
CA PRO A 26 -12.75 18.78 -14.66
C PRO A 26 -11.79 17.67 -14.27
N LEU A 27 -12.31 16.54 -13.81
CA LEU A 27 -11.48 15.37 -13.52
C LEU A 27 -10.53 15.18 -14.70
N VAL A 28 -9.21 15.16 -14.43
CA VAL A 28 -8.19 14.91 -15.45
C VAL A 28 -8.64 13.71 -16.26
N PRO A 29 -8.58 13.72 -17.61
CA PRO A 29 -9.15 12.65 -18.47
C PRO A 29 -8.76 11.22 -18.07
N ALA A 30 -7.62 11.07 -17.38
CA ALA A 30 -7.14 9.81 -16.80
C ALA A 30 -8.00 9.24 -15.65
N LEU A 31 -8.91 10.02 -15.03
CA LEU A 31 -9.81 9.57 -13.95
C LEU A 31 -11.13 8.96 -14.43
N GLN A 32 -11.40 8.96 -15.74
CA GLN A 32 -12.62 8.38 -16.31
C GLN A 32 -12.43 6.99 -16.92
N SER A 33 -11.23 6.40 -16.85
CA SER A 33 -10.99 5.07 -17.43
C SER A 33 -11.33 3.94 -16.45
N ASN A 34 -11.93 2.86 -16.97
CA ASN A 34 -12.23 1.65 -16.20
C ASN A 34 -10.95 1.00 -15.63
N TRP A 35 -9.81 1.24 -16.27
CA TRP A 35 -8.50 0.75 -15.83
C TRP A 35 -8.04 1.39 -14.54
N LEU A 36 -8.29 2.69 -14.33
CA LEU A 36 -7.96 3.35 -13.06
C LEU A 36 -8.75 2.70 -11.91
N MET A 37 -10.05 2.51 -12.10
CA MET A 37 -10.91 1.91 -11.08
C MET A 37 -10.48 0.49 -10.73
N MET A 38 -10.15 -0.33 -11.74
CA MET A 38 -9.60 -1.67 -11.53
C MET A 38 -8.26 -1.61 -10.78
N HIS A 39 -7.32 -0.76 -11.23
CA HIS A 39 -6.02 -0.60 -10.59
C HIS A 39 -6.13 -0.24 -9.11
N VAL A 40 -6.90 0.81 -8.79
CA VAL A 40 -7.03 1.31 -7.42
C VAL A 40 -7.70 0.27 -6.51
N THR A 41 -8.75 -0.39 -6.98
CA THR A 41 -9.46 -1.41 -6.18
C THR A 41 -8.60 -2.64 -5.91
N VAL A 42 -7.88 -3.15 -6.92
CA VAL A 42 -6.98 -4.31 -6.79
C VAL A 42 -5.79 -3.96 -5.89
N MET A 43 -5.21 -2.76 -6.03
CA MET A 43 -4.11 -2.31 -5.19
C MET A 43 -4.52 -2.17 -3.72
N LEU A 44 -5.69 -1.58 -3.45
CA LEU A 44 -6.19 -1.41 -2.09
C LEU A 44 -6.46 -2.77 -1.43
N LEU A 45 -7.06 -3.71 -2.15
CA LEU A 45 -7.30 -5.06 -1.67
C LEU A 45 -5.99 -5.81 -1.41
N SER A 46 -5.01 -5.67 -2.30
CA SER A 46 -3.67 -6.24 -2.11
C SER A 46 -3.01 -5.73 -0.84
N TYR A 47 -2.91 -4.41 -0.66
CA TYR A 47 -2.28 -3.85 0.53
C TYR A 47 -3.02 -4.22 1.82
N ALA A 48 -4.35 -4.29 1.82
CA ALA A 48 -5.11 -4.75 2.98
C ALA A 48 -4.73 -6.17 3.41
N THR A 49 -4.63 -7.09 2.45
CA THR A 49 -4.25 -8.50 2.73
C THR A 49 -2.78 -8.63 3.14
N LEU A 50 -1.87 -7.87 2.52
CA LEU A 50 -0.44 -7.84 2.86
C LEU A 50 -0.22 -7.27 4.27
N ILE A 51 -0.85 -6.14 4.61
CA ILE A 51 -0.77 -5.52 5.94
C ILE A 51 -1.32 -6.47 7.01
N CYS A 52 -2.49 -7.07 6.76
CA CYS A 52 -3.07 -8.06 7.67
C CYS A 52 -2.11 -9.24 7.91
N GLY A 53 -1.53 -9.80 6.85
CA GLY A 53 -0.56 -10.88 6.95
C GLY A 53 0.71 -10.47 7.71
N CYS A 54 1.19 -9.24 7.53
CA CYS A 54 2.34 -8.71 8.27
C CYS A 54 2.04 -8.52 9.76
N ILE A 55 0.86 -8.01 10.12
CA ILE A 55 0.44 -7.83 11.53
C ILE A 55 0.42 -9.18 12.25
N VAL A 56 -0.13 -10.22 11.62
CA VAL A 56 -0.13 -11.58 12.18
C VAL A 56 1.30 -12.10 12.36
N SER A 57 2.21 -11.81 11.41
CA SER A 57 3.63 -12.20 11.49
C SER A 57 4.36 -11.50 12.65
N ILE A 58 4.11 -10.20 12.84
CA ILE A 58 4.68 -9.42 13.95
C ILE A 58 4.15 -9.95 15.30
N GLY A 59 2.86 -10.28 15.37
CA GLY A 59 2.26 -10.94 16.54
C GLY A 59 2.94 -12.26 16.86
N TYR A 60 3.20 -13.10 15.85
CA TYR A 60 3.96 -14.35 16.02
C TYR A 60 5.36 -14.12 16.60
N LEU A 61 6.13 -13.14 16.10
CA LEU A 61 7.46 -12.81 16.63
C LEU A 61 7.42 -12.37 18.10
N PHE A 62 6.43 -11.55 18.47
CA PHE A 62 6.29 -11.06 19.84
C PHE A 62 5.99 -12.21 20.81
N LEU A 63 5.08 -13.11 20.43
CA LEU A 63 4.73 -14.29 21.21
C LEU A 63 5.90 -15.28 21.32
N TYR A 64 6.64 -15.47 20.22
CA TYR A 64 7.83 -16.32 20.19
C TYR A 64 8.90 -15.84 21.17
N LYS A 65 9.15 -14.53 21.21
CA LYS A 65 10.08 -13.91 22.18
C LYS A 65 9.59 -14.06 23.64
N SER A 66 8.28 -13.91 23.87
CA SER A 66 7.65 -14.09 25.20
C SER A 66 7.80 -15.52 25.74
N LYS A 67 7.65 -16.54 24.87
CA LYS A 67 7.88 -17.96 25.22
C LYS A 67 9.31 -18.22 25.68
N SER A 68 10.29 -17.63 25.00
CA SER A 68 11.71 -17.73 25.41
C SER A 68 11.99 -17.09 26.77
N GLY A 69 11.12 -16.20 27.25
CA GLY A 69 11.19 -15.55 28.56
C GLY A 69 10.49 -16.30 29.70
N GLY A 70 10.10 -17.56 29.52
CA GLY A 70 9.61 -18.43 30.59
C GLY A 70 8.10 -18.41 30.84
N ARG A 71 7.29 -17.79 29.96
CA ARG A 71 5.82 -17.86 30.06
C ARG A 71 5.28 -19.07 29.28
N PRO A 72 4.59 -20.02 29.93
CA PRO A 72 3.87 -21.07 29.21
C PRO A 72 2.65 -20.44 28.55
N GLN A 73 2.69 -20.30 27.22
CA GLN A 73 1.59 -19.75 26.45
C GLN A 73 1.10 -20.83 25.47
N GLU A 74 -0.15 -21.27 25.61
CA GLU A 74 -0.81 -22.29 24.79
C GLU A 74 -1.26 -21.77 23.41
N VAL A 75 -0.68 -20.66 22.94
CA VAL A 75 -1.06 -20.09 21.65
C VAL A 75 -0.60 -21.01 20.51
N PRO A 76 -1.45 -21.26 19.50
CA PRO A 76 -1.10 -22.14 18.38
C PRO A 76 -0.17 -21.41 17.40
N PHE A 77 1.12 -21.33 17.73
CA PHE A 77 2.17 -20.65 16.94
C PHE A 77 2.16 -21.04 15.46
N HIS A 78 1.95 -22.32 15.17
CA HIS A 78 1.89 -22.84 13.82
C HIS A 78 0.70 -22.28 13.01
N GLN A 79 -0.46 -22.09 13.66
CA GLN A 79 -1.65 -21.55 12.98
C GLN A 79 -1.48 -20.08 12.63
N LEU A 80 -0.87 -19.28 13.52
CA LEU A 80 -0.58 -17.86 13.26
C LEU A 80 0.39 -17.69 12.08
N ASP A 81 1.45 -18.48 12.07
CA ASP A 81 2.44 -18.49 11.00
C ASP A 81 1.83 -18.94 9.66
N GLN A 82 0.99 -19.97 9.67
CA GLN A 82 0.26 -20.42 8.48
C GLN A 82 -0.74 -19.37 7.99
N MET A 83 -1.45 -18.69 8.89
CA MET A 83 -2.38 -17.62 8.55
C MET A 83 -1.66 -16.44 7.90
N SER A 84 -0.54 -16.00 8.47
CA SER A 84 0.29 -14.94 7.89
C SER A 84 0.77 -15.31 6.48
N PHE A 85 1.31 -16.52 6.30
CA PHE A 85 1.75 -17.01 5.00
C PHE A 85 0.62 -17.05 3.97
N ARG A 86 -0.58 -17.54 4.34
CA ARG A 86 -1.75 -17.57 3.44
C ARG A 86 -2.19 -16.16 3.05
N SER A 87 -2.29 -15.23 4.00
CA SER A 87 -2.67 -13.84 3.73
C SER A 87 -1.68 -13.16 2.77
N ILE A 88 -0.37 -13.32 2.99
CA ILE A 88 0.66 -12.72 2.12
C ILE A 88 0.67 -13.40 0.74
N SER A 89 0.46 -14.71 0.68
CA SER A 89 0.38 -15.46 -0.59
C SER A 89 -0.81 -15.05 -1.45
N ILE A 90 -1.92 -14.61 -0.83
CA ILE A 90 -3.08 -14.06 -1.55
C ILE A 90 -2.81 -12.61 -1.97
N GLY A 91 -2.14 -11.82 -1.13
CA GLY A 91 -1.85 -10.40 -1.43
C GLY A 91 -0.83 -10.20 -2.56
N PHE A 92 0.16 -11.09 -2.68
CA PHE A 92 1.22 -11.00 -3.70
C PHE A 92 0.74 -11.06 -5.17
N PRO A 93 -0.11 -12.00 -5.59
CA PRO A 93 -0.65 -11.99 -6.96
C PRO A 93 -1.56 -10.78 -7.20
N LEU A 94 -2.33 -10.33 -6.19
CA LEU A 94 -3.10 -9.10 -6.29
C LEU A 94 -2.20 -7.87 -6.48
N LEU A 95 -1.05 -7.81 -5.79
CA LEU A 95 -0.07 -6.74 -5.98
C LEU A 95 0.47 -6.74 -7.41
N THR A 96 0.76 -7.93 -7.94
CA THR A 96 1.26 -8.12 -9.30
C THR A 96 0.24 -7.64 -10.34
N LEU A 97 -1.04 -8.01 -10.18
CA LEU A 97 -2.13 -7.52 -11.02
C LEU A 97 -2.32 -6.00 -10.89
N GLY A 98 -2.14 -5.47 -9.68
CA GLY A 98 -2.18 -4.03 -9.42
C GLY A 98 -1.07 -3.28 -10.17
N ILE A 99 0.16 -3.77 -10.17
CA ILE A 99 1.28 -3.18 -10.92
C ILE A 99 1.03 -3.25 -12.43
N ILE A 100 0.55 -4.39 -12.95
CA ILE A 100 0.24 -4.56 -14.38
C ILE A 100 -0.90 -3.63 -14.82
N SER A 101 -2.00 -3.58 -14.07
CA SER A 101 -3.11 -2.66 -14.38
C SER A 101 -2.67 -1.19 -14.24
N GLY A 102 -1.74 -0.88 -13.33
CA GLY A 102 -1.15 0.44 -13.17
C GLY A 102 -0.31 0.85 -14.38
N SER A 103 0.50 -0.06 -14.95
CA SER A 103 1.31 0.23 -16.13
C SER A 103 0.46 0.44 -17.39
N VAL A 104 -0.63 -0.30 -17.54
CA VAL A 104 -1.60 -0.09 -18.63
C VAL A 104 -2.25 1.28 -18.51
N TRP A 105 -2.72 1.65 -17.30
CA TRP A 105 -3.26 2.98 -17.05
C TRP A 105 -2.22 4.09 -17.27
N ALA A 106 -0.96 3.87 -16.88
CA ALA A 106 0.11 4.84 -17.11
C ALA A 106 0.34 5.10 -18.61
N ASN A 107 0.23 4.08 -19.45
CA ASN A 107 0.29 4.25 -20.90
C ASN A 107 -0.88 5.10 -21.42
N GLU A 108 -2.12 4.84 -20.96
CA GLU A 108 -3.29 5.63 -21.35
C GLU A 108 -3.20 7.10 -20.89
N ALA A 109 -2.60 7.36 -19.73
CA ALA A 109 -2.54 8.70 -19.14
C ALA A 109 -1.35 9.54 -19.64
N TRP A 110 -0.17 8.92 -19.82
CA TRP A 110 1.09 9.62 -20.08
C TRP A 110 1.83 9.13 -21.34
N GLY A 111 1.34 8.08 -22.01
CA GLY A 111 1.97 7.48 -23.18
C GLY A 111 3.17 6.57 -22.89
N SER A 112 3.47 6.28 -21.62
CA SER A 112 4.54 5.37 -21.20
C SER A 112 4.03 4.37 -20.15
N TYR A 113 4.50 3.12 -20.21
CA TYR A 113 4.13 2.06 -19.26
C TYR A 113 4.81 2.20 -17.88
N TRP A 114 5.97 2.87 -17.84
CA TRP A 114 6.77 3.02 -16.63
C TRP A 114 7.65 4.27 -16.78
N SER A 115 7.65 5.11 -15.75
CA SER A 115 8.35 6.39 -15.72
C SER A 115 9.37 6.48 -14.58
N TRP A 116 9.59 5.41 -13.81
CA TRP A 116 10.49 5.40 -12.64
C TRP A 116 10.13 6.48 -11.62
N ASP A 117 8.84 6.82 -11.54
CA ASP A 117 8.40 7.74 -10.53
C ASP A 117 8.60 7.09 -9.14
N PRO A 118 8.62 7.88 -8.07
CA PRO A 118 8.73 7.32 -6.74
C PRO A 118 7.66 6.25 -6.46
N LYS A 119 6.43 6.36 -7.00
CA LYS A 119 5.33 5.43 -6.69
C LYS A 119 5.58 4.06 -7.30
N GLU A 120 5.91 4.03 -8.58
CA GLU A 120 6.29 2.86 -9.35
C GLU A 120 7.52 2.19 -8.73
N THR A 121 8.56 2.95 -8.42
CA THR A 121 9.80 2.41 -7.82
C THR A 121 9.55 1.76 -6.47
N TRP A 122 8.81 2.42 -5.57
CA TRP A 122 8.45 1.85 -4.26
C TRP A 122 7.53 0.64 -4.37
N SER A 123 6.63 0.61 -5.37
CA SER A 123 5.79 -0.55 -5.63
C SER A 123 6.61 -1.77 -6.04
N LEU A 124 7.66 -1.58 -6.85
CA LEU A 124 8.59 -2.63 -7.28
C LEU A 124 9.45 -3.13 -6.12
N ILE A 125 9.96 -2.23 -5.26
CA ILE A 125 10.69 -2.61 -4.04
C ILE A 125 9.80 -3.47 -3.13
N THR A 126 8.54 -3.05 -2.93
CA THR A 126 7.55 -3.79 -2.14
C THR A 126 7.34 -5.19 -2.72
N TRP A 127 7.19 -5.29 -4.05
CA TRP A 127 7.04 -6.56 -4.75
C TRP A 127 8.23 -7.50 -4.53
N ILE A 128 9.47 -6.99 -4.65
CA ILE A 128 10.69 -7.78 -4.41
C ILE A 128 10.73 -8.31 -2.97
N ILE A 129 10.42 -7.49 -1.98
CA ILE A 129 10.45 -7.91 -0.57
C ILE A 129 9.48 -9.07 -0.32
N PHE A 130 8.26 -8.97 -0.84
CA PHE A 130 7.27 -10.05 -0.69
C PHE A 130 7.61 -11.28 -1.55
N ALA A 131 8.27 -11.11 -2.69
CA ALA A 131 8.81 -12.23 -3.47
C ALA A 131 9.90 -12.97 -2.68
N VAL A 132 10.83 -12.25 -2.03
CA VAL A 132 11.84 -12.85 -1.14
C VAL A 132 11.19 -13.54 0.05
N TYR A 133 10.17 -12.92 0.67
CA TYR A 133 9.39 -13.56 1.74
C TYR A 133 8.81 -14.91 1.29
N LEU A 134 8.11 -14.94 0.15
CA LEU A 134 7.54 -16.17 -0.38
C LEU A 134 8.61 -17.19 -0.75
N HIS A 135 9.72 -16.76 -1.34
CA HIS A 135 10.83 -17.64 -1.68
C HIS A 135 11.38 -18.35 -0.43
N LEU A 136 11.64 -17.61 0.65
CA LEU A 136 12.13 -18.16 1.92
C LEU A 136 11.15 -19.18 2.55
N ARG A 137 9.84 -18.95 2.39
CA ARG A 137 8.79 -19.82 2.92
C ARG A 137 8.60 -21.08 2.09
N LEU A 138 8.75 -20.99 0.77
CA LEU A 138 8.66 -22.15 -0.13
C LEU A 138 9.83 -23.13 0.09
N THR A 139 10.98 -22.66 0.58
CA THR A 139 12.14 -23.53 0.85
C THR A 139 11.98 -24.45 2.07
N LYS A 140 10.87 -24.39 2.83
CA LYS A 140 10.52 -25.30 3.96
C LYS A 140 11.65 -25.65 4.94
N VAL A 141 12.66 -24.79 5.11
CA VAL A 141 13.71 -24.97 6.12
C VAL A 141 13.21 -24.41 7.45
N PRO A 142 13.26 -25.15 8.58
CA PRO A 142 12.75 -24.69 9.88
C PRO A 142 13.36 -23.36 10.35
N GLN A 143 14.63 -23.10 10.02
CA GLN A 143 15.29 -21.82 10.32
C GLN A 143 14.71 -20.62 9.57
N ASN A 144 14.00 -20.85 8.46
CA ASN A 144 13.43 -19.80 7.64
C ASN A 144 12.11 -19.27 8.21
N GLU A 145 11.46 -19.96 9.16
CA GLU A 145 10.23 -19.47 9.79
C GLU A 145 10.48 -18.13 10.50
N ILE A 146 11.53 -18.06 11.33
CA ILE A 146 11.91 -16.83 12.03
C ILE A 146 12.43 -15.76 11.06
N LYS A 147 13.28 -16.15 10.09
CA LYS A 147 13.81 -15.22 9.08
C LYS A 147 12.69 -14.59 8.25
N SER A 148 11.68 -15.38 7.88
CA SER A 148 10.54 -14.91 7.11
C SER A 148 9.72 -13.89 7.89
N ALA A 149 9.53 -14.07 9.19
CA ALA A 149 8.81 -13.10 10.01
C ALA A 149 9.55 -11.75 10.15
N PHE A 150 10.89 -11.76 10.18
CA PHE A 150 11.68 -10.52 10.07
C PHE A 150 11.51 -9.84 8.71
N VAL A 151 11.51 -10.61 7.62
CA VAL A 151 11.26 -10.07 6.28
C VAL A 151 9.84 -9.51 6.15
N ALA A 152 8.81 -10.16 6.71
CA ALA A 152 7.44 -9.63 6.75
C ALA A 152 7.34 -8.33 7.57
N THR A 153 8.08 -8.25 8.68
CA THR A 153 8.17 -7.01 9.47
C THR A 153 8.81 -5.88 8.67
N GLY A 154 9.90 -6.15 7.92
CA GLY A 154 10.48 -5.20 6.99
C GLY A 154 9.50 -4.78 5.88
N GLY A 155 8.80 -5.76 5.30
CA GLY A 155 7.76 -5.54 4.29
C GLY A 155 6.63 -4.64 4.78
N PHE A 156 6.20 -4.77 6.05
CA PHE A 156 5.22 -3.88 6.66
C PHE A 156 5.64 -2.41 6.57
N PHE A 157 6.86 -2.08 6.99
CA PHE A 157 7.36 -0.71 6.92
C PHE A 157 7.45 -0.20 5.48
N VAL A 158 7.88 -1.05 4.55
CA VAL A 158 7.97 -0.66 3.13
C VAL A 158 6.58 -0.42 2.53
N VAL A 159 5.55 -1.21 2.87
CA VAL A 159 4.17 -0.95 2.44
C VAL A 159 3.68 0.40 2.95
N TRP A 160 3.99 0.75 4.21
CA TRP A 160 3.65 2.08 4.75
C TRP A 160 4.37 3.22 4.03
N ILE A 161 5.63 3.04 3.64
CA ILE A 161 6.37 4.01 2.82
C ILE A 161 5.75 4.12 1.41
N CYS A 162 5.35 3.00 0.80
CA CYS A 162 4.70 2.99 -0.50
C CYS A 162 3.31 3.67 -0.46
N PHE A 163 2.58 3.53 0.65
CA PHE A 163 1.25 4.11 0.81
C PHE A 163 1.28 5.59 1.24
N LEU A 164 2.04 5.92 2.29
CA LEU A 164 2.15 7.28 2.82
C LEU A 164 3.34 8.05 2.23
N GLY A 165 4.52 7.42 2.26
CA GLY A 165 5.79 8.07 1.95
C GLY A 165 5.80 8.72 0.59
N VAL A 166 5.21 8.10 -0.42
CA VAL A 166 5.20 8.66 -1.77
C VAL A 166 4.25 9.84 -1.95
N ASN A 167 3.18 9.92 -1.15
CA ASN A 167 2.31 11.09 -1.14
C ASN A 167 2.97 12.29 -0.44
N PHE A 168 3.92 12.06 0.48
CA PHE A 168 4.72 13.10 1.12
C PHE A 168 6.00 13.47 0.34
N LEU A 169 6.73 12.49 -0.22
CA LEU A 169 7.94 12.70 -1.02
C LEU A 169 7.65 13.30 -2.40
N SER A 170 6.49 13.01 -3.01
CA SER A 170 6.16 13.53 -4.34
C SER A 170 5.70 15.00 -4.34
N LYS A 171 5.53 15.63 -3.16
CA LYS A 171 5.52 17.11 -3.06
C LYS A 171 6.89 17.75 -3.35
N GLY A 172 7.96 16.95 -3.48
CA GLY A 172 9.33 17.44 -3.65
C GLY A 172 9.84 17.55 -5.09
N LEU A 173 9.12 17.06 -6.12
CA LEU A 173 9.65 16.96 -7.50
C LEU A 173 9.09 18.00 -8.49
N HIS A 174 8.26 18.94 -8.01
CA HIS A 174 7.99 20.22 -8.68
C HIS A 174 8.72 21.41 -8.03
N SER A 175 9.84 21.18 -7.33
CA SER A 175 10.82 22.23 -7.06
C SER A 175 11.82 22.35 -8.21
N TYR A 176 11.34 22.56 -9.43
CA TYR A 176 12.16 23.00 -10.55
C TYR A 176 11.69 24.38 -11.00
N GLY A 177 12.17 25.38 -10.26
CA GLY A 177 11.89 26.80 -10.46
C GLY A 177 12.88 27.67 -9.70
N TRP A 178 14.17 27.46 -9.97
CA TRP A 178 15.21 28.50 -10.06
C TRP A 178 15.11 29.72 -9.11
N PHE A 179 15.61 29.56 -7.87
CA PHE A 179 16.01 30.68 -7.01
C PHE A 179 17.50 31.06 -7.15
N PHE A 180 18.17 30.64 -8.22
CA PHE A 180 19.50 31.14 -8.57
C PHE A 180 19.66 31.27 -10.09
N SER A 181 19.24 32.41 -10.63
CA SER A 181 19.95 33.12 -11.70
C SER A 181 19.69 34.61 -11.56
#